data_AF-A0A1E7FYP8-F1
#
_entry.id   AF-A0A1E7FYP8-F1
#
_cell.length_a   1.000
_cell.length_b   1.000
_cell.length_c   1.000
_cell.angle_alpha   90.00
_cell.angle_beta   90.00
_cell.angle_gamma   90.00
#
_symmetry.space_group_name_H-M   'P 1'
#
loop_
_entity.id
_entity.type
_entity.pdbx_description
1 polymer ?
#
loop_
_entity_poly.entity_id
_entity_poly.type
_entity_poly.pdbx_seq_one_letter_code
_entity_poly.pdbx_strand_id
1 'polypeptide(L)'
;MNGDSGDIIIEDHHRAAMDNKYLQIFIRLRQMGLFKKEDIQRHELLIELVSKDYHFEEKRLRFLVEWDPSALLQPNSNGYLPIHFAAVSIRKLQLVFEYGIRYYPKKTGICLLFKKVDDDVTPFQEACERYGCDRVRNAVKDTLRDCQRRRSEEDNSNSTSGPYNIADALITAAIDETIHLDCVYFLLRREPDILHKLLSSKHTAAAISTAMVESDNINIDEGASDRLTSATKINPKKRKRSDRQNHNNNNNDDDDDFI
;
A
#
# COMPACT_ATOMS: atom_id res chain seq x y z
N MET A 1 13.60 38.47 21.07
CA MET A 1 12.17 38.54 20.71
C MET A 1 11.49 37.39 21.45
N ASN A 2 10.93 37.65 22.63
CA ASN A 2 10.36 36.64 23.54
C ASN A 2 8.88 36.98 23.82
N GLY A 3 8.06 37.00 22.77
CA GLY A 3 6.65 37.34 22.94
C GLY A 3 5.86 36.79 21.78
N ASP A 4 5.60 35.47 21.79
CA ASP A 4 4.48 34.85 21.07
C ASP A 4 4.31 33.35 21.40
N SER A 5 4.33 32.95 22.68
CA SER A 5 4.13 31.54 23.05
C SER A 5 2.76 31.24 23.65
N GLY A 6 1.98 32.27 24.00
CA GLY A 6 0.64 32.12 24.57
C GLY A 6 -0.43 31.82 23.52
N ASP A 7 -0.36 32.48 22.37
CA ASP A 7 -1.41 32.39 21.35
C ASP A 7 -1.39 31.04 20.61
N ILE A 8 -0.21 30.44 20.45
CA ILE A 8 -0.03 29.10 19.84
C ILE A 8 -0.74 28.00 20.65
N ILE A 9 -0.74 28.10 21.98
CA ILE A 9 -1.30 27.05 22.87
C ILE A 9 -2.84 27.05 22.82
N ILE A 10 -3.47 28.24 22.76
CA ILE A 10 -4.93 28.37 22.73
C ILE A 10 -5.50 27.82 21.42
N GLU A 11 -4.79 28.07 20.32
CA GLU A 11 -5.22 27.62 19.00
C GLU A 11 -5.23 26.10 18.87
N ASP A 12 -4.20 25.43 19.38
CA ASP A 12 -4.09 23.96 19.35
C ASP A 12 -5.19 23.26 20.18
N HIS A 13 -5.57 23.82 21.33
CA HIS A 13 -6.67 23.29 22.13
C HIS A 13 -8.02 23.39 21.42
N HIS A 14 -8.29 24.53 20.78
CA HIS A 14 -9.53 24.71 20.02
C HIS A 14 -9.61 23.72 18.84
N ARG A 15 -8.50 23.54 18.12
CA ARG A 15 -8.40 22.61 16.98
C ARG A 15 -8.64 21.15 17.42
N ALA A 16 -8.01 20.71 18.51
CA ALA A 16 -8.21 19.36 19.05
C ALA A 16 -9.68 19.12 19.50
N ALA A 17 -10.32 20.15 20.06
CA ALA A 17 -11.74 20.08 20.41
C ALA A 17 -12.64 19.94 19.17
N MET A 18 -12.31 20.63 18.07
CA MET A 18 -13.03 20.50 16.81
C MET A 18 -12.88 19.11 16.19
N ASP A 19 -11.66 18.56 16.15
CA ASP A 19 -11.44 17.20 15.64
C ASP A 19 -12.24 16.14 16.42
N ASN A 20 -12.28 16.28 17.76
CA ASN A 20 -13.13 15.44 18.62
C ASN A 20 -14.62 15.60 18.29
N LYS A 21 -15.11 16.82 18.12
CA LYS A 21 -16.52 17.09 17.84
C LYS A 21 -16.96 16.44 16.53
N TYR A 22 -16.17 16.60 15.46
CA TYR A 22 -16.48 15.97 14.17
C TYR A 22 -16.34 14.45 14.20
N LEU A 23 -15.37 13.92 14.95
CA LEU A 23 -15.26 12.47 15.18
C LEU A 23 -16.55 11.91 15.82
N GLN A 24 -17.09 12.56 16.85
CA GLN A 24 -18.35 12.13 17.48
C GLN A 24 -19.52 12.14 16.50
N ILE A 25 -19.55 13.10 15.57
CA ILE A 25 -20.55 13.15 14.50
C ILE A 25 -20.40 11.93 13.58
N PHE A 26 -19.19 11.61 13.11
CA PHE A 26 -18.96 10.41 12.28
C PHE A 26 -19.34 9.10 12.99
N ILE A 27 -19.00 8.97 14.28
CA ILE A 27 -19.39 7.81 15.10
C ILE A 27 -20.91 7.68 15.15
N ARG A 28 -21.63 8.78 15.43
CA ARG A 28 -23.09 8.78 15.52
C ARG A 28 -23.75 8.47 14.17
N LEU A 29 -23.29 9.08 13.08
CA LEU A 29 -23.81 8.80 11.74
C LEU A 29 -23.61 7.33 11.34
N ARG A 30 -22.46 6.74 11.69
CA ARG A 30 -22.18 5.31 11.49
C ARG A 30 -23.13 4.43 12.30
N GLN A 31 -23.33 4.74 13.59
CA GLN A 31 -24.26 4.00 14.46
C GLN A 31 -25.71 4.05 13.97
N MET A 32 -26.11 5.15 13.33
CA MET A 32 -27.44 5.31 12.72
C MET A 32 -27.55 4.68 11.32
N GLY A 33 -26.48 4.09 10.78
CA GLY A 33 -26.46 3.54 9.42
C GLY A 33 -26.49 4.60 8.31
N LEU A 34 -26.24 5.88 8.65
CA LEU A 34 -26.23 7.01 7.73
C LEU A 34 -24.85 7.32 7.15
N PHE A 35 -23.78 6.74 7.72
CA PHE A 35 -22.43 6.86 7.20
C PHE A 35 -21.85 5.48 6.91
N LYS A 36 -21.62 5.20 5.63
CA LYS A 36 -21.13 3.92 5.11
C LYS A 36 -19.72 4.08 4.56
N LYS A 37 -19.01 2.96 4.39
CA LYS A 37 -17.67 2.98 3.80
C LYS A 37 -17.69 3.51 2.36
N GLU A 38 -18.76 3.26 1.63
CA GLU A 38 -18.94 3.77 0.27
C GLU A 38 -18.97 5.31 0.24
N ASP A 39 -19.40 5.96 1.32
CA ASP A 39 -19.38 7.42 1.43
C ASP A 39 -17.95 7.96 1.61
N ILE A 40 -17.07 7.22 2.31
CA ILE A 40 -15.64 7.56 2.40
C ILE A 40 -15.03 7.61 1.00
N GLN A 41 -15.29 6.57 0.22
CA GLN A 41 -14.74 6.42 -1.12
C GLN A 41 -15.35 7.40 -2.11
N ARG A 42 -16.67 7.55 -2.10
CA ARG A 42 -17.41 8.41 -3.03
C ARG A 42 -17.08 9.88 -2.87
N HIS A 43 -16.85 10.31 -1.63
CA HIS A 43 -16.57 11.72 -1.32
C HIS A 43 -15.09 11.96 -1.02
N GLU A 44 -14.22 10.98 -1.31
CA GLU A 44 -12.77 11.08 -1.12
C GLU A 44 -12.39 11.62 0.27
N LEU A 45 -13.16 11.26 1.31
CA LEU A 45 -13.12 11.95 2.60
C LEU A 45 -11.74 11.87 3.25
N LEU A 46 -10.98 10.80 2.98
CA LEU A 46 -9.63 10.65 3.48
C LEU A 46 -8.65 11.62 2.79
N ILE A 47 -8.79 11.83 1.47
CA ILE A 47 -7.97 12.77 0.71
C ILE A 47 -8.27 14.20 1.18
N GLU A 48 -9.55 14.56 1.25
CA GLU A 48 -10.02 15.88 1.75
C GLU A 48 -9.54 16.19 3.18
N LEU A 49 -9.41 15.16 4.02
CA LEU A 49 -8.90 15.32 5.38
C LEU A 49 -7.38 15.55 5.39
N VAL A 50 -6.63 14.84 4.53
CA VAL A 50 -5.17 14.90 4.49
C VAL A 50 -4.68 16.17 3.78
N SER A 51 -5.40 16.65 2.77
CA SER A 51 -5.02 17.79 1.93
C SER A 51 -5.06 19.15 2.64
N LYS A 52 -5.71 19.26 3.79
CA LYS A 52 -5.81 20.53 4.54
C LYS A 52 -4.48 20.93 5.16
N ASP A 53 -3.87 22.01 4.69
CA ASP A 53 -2.52 22.43 5.13
C ASP A 53 -2.46 22.87 6.61
N TYR A 54 -3.53 23.47 7.13
CA TYR A 54 -3.46 24.22 8.38
C TYR A 54 -3.56 23.37 9.65
N HIS A 55 -4.15 22.17 9.59
CA HIS A 55 -4.42 21.34 10.77
C HIS A 55 -4.37 19.85 10.45
N PHE A 56 -3.81 19.08 11.39
CA PHE A 56 -3.80 17.63 11.29
C PHE A 56 -4.92 17.00 12.11
N GLU A 57 -5.95 16.54 11.41
CA GLU A 57 -7.19 15.99 11.96
C GLU A 57 -7.01 14.49 12.27
N GLU A 58 -6.02 14.19 13.11
CA GLU A 58 -5.48 12.84 13.33
C GLU A 58 -6.55 11.83 13.75
N LYS A 59 -7.48 12.19 14.65
CA LYS A 59 -8.45 11.22 15.17
C LYS A 59 -9.48 10.85 14.11
N ARG A 60 -9.89 11.81 13.29
CA ARG A 60 -10.75 11.53 12.13
C ARG A 60 -10.04 10.70 11.08
N LEU A 61 -8.75 10.96 10.82
CA LEU A 61 -7.97 10.17 9.88
C LEU A 61 -7.95 8.71 10.32
N ARG A 62 -7.58 8.46 11.58
CA ARG A 62 -7.57 7.12 12.18
C ARG A 62 -8.93 6.44 12.03
N PHE A 63 -10.01 7.14 12.38
CA PHE A 63 -11.37 6.61 12.27
C PHE A 63 -11.75 6.23 10.83
N LEU A 64 -11.48 7.10 9.85
CA LEU A 64 -11.81 6.83 8.44
C LEU A 64 -11.04 5.61 7.90
N VAL A 65 -9.74 5.54 8.20
CA VAL A 65 -8.89 4.44 7.76
C VAL A 65 -9.25 3.12 8.45
N GLU A 66 -9.56 3.15 9.75
CA GLU A 66 -9.98 1.95 10.48
C GLU A 66 -11.37 1.46 10.03
N TRP A 67 -12.22 2.38 9.54
CA TRP A 67 -13.52 2.03 8.98
C TRP A 67 -13.43 1.47 7.57
N ASP A 68 -12.60 2.06 6.71
CA ASP A 68 -12.32 1.56 5.37
C ASP A 68 -10.84 1.76 4.97
N PRO A 69 -9.99 0.74 5.18
CA PRO A 69 -8.59 0.81 4.82
C PRO A 69 -8.35 1.00 3.31
N SER A 70 -9.30 0.57 2.47
CA SER A 70 -9.13 0.64 1.01
C SER A 70 -9.10 2.05 0.47
N ALA A 71 -9.61 3.03 1.23
CA ALA A 71 -9.47 4.45 0.95
C ALA A 71 -8.00 4.91 0.88
N LEU A 72 -7.05 4.22 1.53
CA LEU A 72 -5.61 4.51 1.40
C LEU A 72 -5.06 4.22 0.01
N LEU A 73 -5.71 3.31 -0.73
CA LEU A 73 -5.28 2.84 -2.05
C LEU A 73 -6.14 3.42 -3.18
N GLN A 74 -7.14 4.23 -2.85
CA GLN A 74 -8.03 4.82 -3.81
C GLN A 74 -7.45 6.15 -4.31
N PRO A 75 -7.10 6.27 -5.60
CA PRO A 75 -6.69 7.54 -6.17
C PRO A 75 -7.92 8.45 -6.36
N ASN A 76 -7.71 9.76 -6.30
CA ASN A 76 -8.69 10.74 -6.76
C ASN A 76 -8.79 10.77 -8.30
N SER A 77 -9.58 11.70 -8.85
CA SER A 77 -9.70 11.92 -10.29
C SER A 77 -8.39 12.18 -11.03
N ASN A 78 -7.36 12.64 -10.30
CA ASN A 78 -6.04 12.99 -10.84
C ASN A 78 -4.99 11.90 -10.55
N GLY A 79 -5.39 10.72 -10.06
CA GLY A 79 -4.43 9.64 -9.76
C GLY A 79 -3.74 9.74 -8.40
N TYR A 80 -3.95 10.80 -7.62
CA TYR A 80 -3.27 11.00 -6.34
C TYR A 80 -3.90 10.18 -5.23
N LEU A 81 -3.08 9.38 -4.56
CA LEU A 81 -3.39 8.71 -3.30
C LEU A 81 -3.27 9.65 -2.09
N PRO A 82 -3.92 9.35 -0.94
CA PRO A 82 -3.78 10.13 0.30
C PRO A 82 -2.33 10.41 0.73
N ILE A 83 -1.41 9.47 0.46
CA ILE A 83 0.00 9.63 0.85
C ILE A 83 0.72 10.76 0.09
N HIS A 84 0.28 11.11 -1.12
CA HIS A 84 0.84 12.25 -1.87
C HIS A 84 0.51 13.56 -1.16
N PHE A 85 -0.75 13.74 -0.77
CA PHE A 85 -1.17 14.90 0.04
C PHE A 85 -0.52 14.90 1.42
N ALA A 86 -0.18 13.74 1.97
CA ALA A 86 0.48 13.63 3.26
C ALA A 86 1.95 14.10 3.22
N ALA A 87 2.59 14.14 2.04
CA ALA A 87 3.99 14.53 1.88
C ALA A 87 4.27 15.99 2.30
N VAL A 88 3.22 16.83 2.38
CA VAL A 88 3.30 18.22 2.87
C VAL A 88 3.54 18.33 4.39
N SER A 89 3.66 17.21 5.10
CA SER A 89 4.01 17.16 6.53
C SER A 89 4.59 15.81 6.90
N ILE A 90 5.78 15.79 7.51
CA ILE A 90 6.38 14.53 7.99
C ILE A 90 5.43 13.75 8.90
N ARG A 91 4.70 14.44 9.78
CA ARG A 91 3.75 13.76 10.70
C ARG A 91 2.59 13.12 9.95
N LYS A 92 2.01 13.82 8.96
CA LYS A 92 0.95 13.27 8.10
C LYS A 92 1.47 12.07 7.31
N LEU A 93 2.63 12.24 6.68
CA LEU A 93 3.30 11.19 5.91
C LEU A 93 3.51 9.93 6.75
N GLN A 94 4.08 10.09 7.95
CA GLN A 94 4.30 8.98 8.89
C GLN A 94 3.00 8.27 9.25
N LEU A 95 1.93 9.00 9.58
CA LEU A 95 0.66 8.38 9.98
C LEU A 95 0.00 7.62 8.82
N VAL A 96 -0.11 8.25 7.64
CA VAL A 96 -0.70 7.61 6.45
C VAL A 96 0.13 6.39 6.05
N PHE A 97 1.46 6.51 6.09
CA PHE A 97 2.37 5.41 5.81
C PHE A 97 2.26 4.27 6.85
N GLU A 98 2.21 4.60 8.14
CA GLU A 98 2.00 3.64 9.24
C GLU A 98 0.76 2.79 8.97
N TYR A 99 -0.35 3.43 8.61
CA TYR A 99 -1.60 2.73 8.29
C TYR A 99 -1.51 1.93 6.98
N GLY A 100 -0.81 2.44 5.97
CA GLY A 100 -0.50 1.70 4.74
C GLY A 100 0.24 0.40 5.04
N ILE A 101 1.24 0.44 5.92
CA ILE A 101 1.98 -0.74 6.38
C ILE A 101 1.10 -1.65 7.26
N ARG A 102 0.28 -1.08 8.14
CA ARG A 102 -0.59 -1.83 9.05
C ARG A 102 -1.58 -2.71 8.29
N TYR A 103 -2.29 -2.14 7.32
CA TYR A 103 -3.35 -2.84 6.57
C TYR A 103 -2.85 -3.55 5.31
N TYR A 104 -1.74 -3.10 4.71
CA TYR A 104 -1.18 -3.68 3.49
C TYR A 104 0.30 -4.07 3.61
N PRO A 105 0.69 -4.89 4.62
CA PRO A 105 2.08 -5.13 4.99
C PRO A 105 2.93 -5.86 3.95
N LYS A 106 2.31 -6.64 3.06
CA LYS A 106 3.04 -7.58 2.21
C LYS A 106 3.82 -6.88 1.10
N LYS A 107 3.14 -6.00 0.36
CA LYS A 107 3.71 -5.33 -0.82
C LYS A 107 3.31 -3.87 -0.90
N THR A 108 2.01 -3.60 -0.86
CA THR A 108 1.47 -2.30 -1.22
C THR A 108 1.89 -1.22 -0.22
N GLY A 109 1.89 -1.52 1.09
CA GLY A 109 2.17 -0.55 2.13
C GLY A 109 3.52 0.13 1.97
N ILE A 110 4.60 -0.63 1.73
CA ILE A 110 5.95 -0.05 1.53
C ILE A 110 6.00 0.72 0.20
N CYS A 111 5.39 0.16 -0.84
CA CYS A 111 5.40 0.74 -2.18
C CYS A 111 4.64 2.08 -2.27
N LEU A 112 3.72 2.38 -1.33
CA LEU A 112 2.95 3.62 -1.34
C LEU A 112 3.82 4.88 -1.35
N LEU A 113 4.97 4.88 -0.64
CA LEU A 113 5.89 6.02 -0.60
C LEU A 113 6.54 6.34 -1.95
N PHE A 114 6.58 5.35 -2.84
CA PHE A 114 7.28 5.40 -4.10
C PHE A 114 6.31 5.27 -5.29
N LYS A 115 5.00 5.38 -5.04
CA LYS A 115 4.01 5.42 -6.12
C LYS A 115 4.18 6.76 -6.86
N LYS A 116 4.27 6.68 -8.17
CA LYS A 116 4.37 7.84 -9.07
C LYS A 116 2.97 8.30 -9.45
N VAL A 117 2.84 9.60 -9.68
CA VAL A 117 1.73 10.22 -10.41
C VAL A 117 2.29 10.75 -11.74
N ASP A 118 1.49 11.47 -12.52
CA ASP A 118 1.79 11.89 -13.89
C ASP A 118 3.12 12.67 -14.05
N ASP A 119 3.60 13.35 -13.00
CA ASP A 119 4.87 14.09 -13.01
C ASP A 119 6.11 13.24 -12.63
N ASP A 120 5.94 11.91 -12.50
CA ASP A 120 6.96 10.97 -11.98
C ASP A 120 7.46 11.28 -10.55
N VAL A 121 6.89 12.29 -9.87
CA VAL A 121 7.23 12.65 -8.48
C VAL A 121 6.52 11.71 -7.49
N THR A 122 7.30 11.14 -6.58
CA THR A 122 6.79 10.29 -5.49
C THR A 122 6.55 11.06 -4.19
N PRO A 123 5.65 10.59 -3.31
CA PRO A 123 5.48 11.16 -1.97
C PRO A 123 6.79 11.27 -1.18
N PHE A 124 7.68 10.29 -1.35
CA PHE A 124 8.99 10.29 -0.70
C PHE A 124 9.86 11.44 -1.23
N GLN A 125 9.96 11.62 -2.55
CA GLN A 125 10.74 12.71 -3.16
C GLN A 125 10.19 14.08 -2.79
N GLU A 126 8.87 14.28 -2.86
CA GLU A 126 8.18 15.51 -2.46
C GLU A 126 8.51 15.88 -1.00
N ALA A 127 8.40 14.92 -0.08
CA ALA A 127 8.75 15.16 1.32
C ALA A 127 10.24 15.45 1.50
N CYS A 128 11.11 14.77 0.73
CA CYS A 128 12.55 14.97 0.79
C CYS A 128 12.96 16.38 0.33
N GLU A 129 12.32 16.91 -0.71
CA GLU A 129 12.54 18.27 -1.20
C GLU A 129 12.18 19.31 -0.12
N ARG A 130 11.08 19.09 0.60
CA ARG A 130 10.60 20.02 1.64
C ARG A 130 11.38 19.96 2.95
N TYR A 131 11.78 18.75 3.38
CA TYR A 131 12.27 18.53 4.75
C TYR A 131 13.70 17.98 4.84
N GLY A 132 14.32 17.70 3.70
CA GLY A 132 15.61 17.04 3.62
C GLY A 132 15.50 15.51 3.67
N CYS A 133 16.23 14.84 2.77
CA CYS A 133 16.19 13.39 2.60
C CYS A 133 16.49 12.61 3.88
N ASP A 134 17.46 13.05 4.68
CA ASP A 134 17.87 12.30 5.88
C ASP A 134 16.78 12.31 6.95
N ARG A 135 16.09 13.45 7.11
CA ARG A 135 14.98 13.57 8.07
C ARG A 135 13.81 12.69 7.67
N VAL A 136 13.42 12.71 6.40
CA VAL A 136 12.33 11.88 5.86
C VAL A 136 12.70 10.40 5.93
N ARG A 137 13.92 10.04 5.52
CA ARG A 137 14.41 8.65 5.59
C ARG A 137 14.40 8.11 7.02
N ASN A 138 14.80 8.91 8.01
CA ASN A 138 14.75 8.50 9.41
C ASN A 138 13.31 8.33 9.88
N ALA A 139 12.42 9.27 9.57
CA ALA A 139 11.00 9.17 9.88
C ALA A 139 10.36 7.88 9.33
N VAL A 140 10.64 7.53 8.07
CA VAL A 140 10.17 6.29 7.42
C VAL A 140 10.75 5.04 8.10
N LYS A 141 12.05 5.05 8.43
CA LYS A 141 12.70 3.93 9.15
C LYS A 141 12.10 3.72 10.53
N ASP A 142 11.85 4.79 11.27
CA ASP A 142 11.27 4.75 12.60
C ASP A 142 9.84 4.21 12.56
N THR A 143 9.02 4.69 11.61
CA THR A 143 7.67 4.15 11.39
C THR A 143 7.70 2.65 11.08
N LEU A 144 8.61 2.18 10.23
CA LEU A 144 8.73 0.75 9.92
C LEU A 144 9.16 -0.08 11.14
N ARG A 145 10.06 0.44 11.98
CA ARG A 145 10.47 -0.22 13.24
C ARG A 145 9.31 -0.29 14.23
N ASP A 146 8.55 0.79 14.36
CA ASP A 146 7.38 0.84 15.24
C ASP A 146 6.28 -0.13 14.80
N CYS A 147 5.98 -0.18 13.50
CA CYS A 147 5.04 -1.15 12.94
C CYS A 147 5.51 -2.60 13.16
N GLN A 148 6.81 -2.86 13.03
CA GLN A 148 7.39 -4.17 13.28
C GLN A 148 7.27 -4.58 14.75
N ARG A 149 7.63 -3.68 15.69
CA ARG A 149 7.52 -3.93 17.13
C ARG A 149 6.09 -4.31 17.52
N ARG A 150 5.10 -3.53 17.08
CA ARG A 150 3.68 -3.77 17.40
C ARG A 150 3.18 -5.13 16.90
N ARG A 151 3.63 -5.57 15.72
CA ARG A 151 3.25 -6.90 15.19
C ARG A 151 3.87 -8.06 15.95
N SER A 152 5.14 -7.92 16.33
CA SER A 152 5.82 -8.96 17.12
C SER A 152 5.17 -9.18 18.49
N GLU A 153 4.48 -8.18 19.04
CA GLU A 153 3.71 -8.31 20.28
C GLU A 153 2.37 -9.04 20.09
N GLU A 154 1.78 -8.97 18.89
CA GLU A 154 0.51 -9.61 18.55
C GLU A 154 0.69 -11.09 18.16
N ASP A 155 1.74 -11.40 17.41
CA ASP A 155 2.04 -12.73 16.91
C ASP A 155 3.02 -13.47 17.83
N ASN A 156 2.52 -14.11 18.89
CA ASN A 156 3.28 -15.07 19.72
C ASN A 156 3.79 -16.31 18.94
N SER A 157 3.58 -16.34 17.62
CA SER A 157 4.03 -17.42 16.76
C SER A 157 5.49 -17.19 16.36
N ASN A 158 6.34 -18.19 16.57
CA ASN A 158 7.78 -18.17 16.28
C ASN A 158 8.08 -18.21 14.76
N SER A 159 7.22 -17.59 13.94
CA SER A 159 7.37 -17.53 12.49
C SER A 159 8.59 -16.70 12.14
N THR A 160 9.57 -17.37 11.53
CA THR A 160 10.83 -16.76 11.08
C THR A 160 10.64 -15.85 9.86
N SER A 161 9.41 -15.78 9.29
CA SER A 161 9.12 -14.82 8.24
C SER A 161 8.89 -13.45 8.89
N GLY A 162 9.82 -12.51 8.69
CA GLY A 162 9.64 -11.13 9.11
C GLY A 162 8.29 -10.55 8.64
N PRO A 163 7.76 -9.53 9.32
CA PRO A 163 6.38 -9.05 9.11
C PRO A 163 6.10 -8.45 7.72
N TYR A 164 7.15 -8.21 6.95
CA TYR A 164 7.09 -7.72 5.57
C TYR A 164 7.70 -8.79 4.68
N ASN A 165 6.95 -9.26 3.68
CA ASN A 165 7.54 -10.08 2.65
C ASN A 165 8.34 -9.15 1.71
N ILE A 166 9.57 -8.82 2.13
CA ILE A 166 10.47 -7.91 1.40
C ILE A 166 10.73 -8.43 -0.01
N ALA A 167 10.78 -9.76 -0.17
CA ALA A 167 10.86 -10.41 -1.48
C ALA A 167 9.65 -10.08 -2.37
N ASP A 168 8.42 -10.24 -1.87
CA ASP A 168 7.21 -9.89 -2.63
C ASP A 168 7.17 -8.38 -2.94
N ALA A 169 7.55 -7.53 -1.98
CA ALA A 169 7.60 -6.09 -2.17
C ALA A 169 8.63 -5.71 -3.25
N LEU A 170 9.79 -6.36 -3.27
CA LEU A 170 10.85 -6.15 -4.25
C LEU A 170 10.39 -6.55 -5.65
N ILE A 171 9.77 -7.73 -5.79
CA ILE A 171 9.22 -8.20 -7.07
C ILE A 171 8.10 -7.26 -7.54
N THR A 172 7.22 -6.83 -6.64
CA THR A 172 6.14 -5.89 -6.96
C THR A 172 6.70 -4.56 -7.45
N ALA A 173 7.67 -3.99 -6.74
CA ALA A 173 8.33 -2.74 -7.10
C ALA A 173 9.09 -2.81 -8.44
N ALA A 174 9.61 -3.99 -8.80
CA ALA A 174 10.33 -4.18 -10.05
C ALA A 174 9.42 -4.39 -11.28
N ILE A 175 8.18 -4.84 -11.09
CA ILE A 175 7.24 -5.15 -12.18
C ILE A 175 6.20 -4.02 -12.39
N ASP A 176 5.83 -3.30 -11.34
CA ASP A 176 4.83 -2.23 -11.43
C ASP A 176 5.49 -0.91 -11.89
N GLU A 177 5.24 -0.53 -13.15
CA GLU A 177 5.76 0.69 -13.78
C GLU A 177 5.34 1.99 -13.07
N THR A 178 4.30 1.94 -12.25
CA THR A 178 3.84 3.08 -11.46
C THR A 178 4.62 3.22 -10.14
N ILE A 179 5.53 2.30 -9.82
CA ILE A 179 6.43 2.39 -8.67
C ILE A 179 7.79 2.89 -9.15
N HIS A 180 8.31 3.94 -8.51
CA HIS A 180 9.61 4.48 -8.82
C HIS A 180 10.75 3.51 -8.45
N LEU A 181 11.83 3.51 -9.24
CA LEU A 181 12.99 2.62 -9.05
C LEU A 181 13.67 2.79 -7.68
N ASP A 182 13.53 3.96 -7.06
CA ASP A 182 13.99 4.20 -5.68
C ASP A 182 13.41 3.21 -4.67
N CYS A 183 12.21 2.67 -4.90
CA CYS A 183 11.64 1.62 -4.05
C CYS A 183 12.50 0.35 -4.09
N VAL A 184 12.98 -0.05 -5.27
CA VAL A 184 13.84 -1.22 -5.46
C VAL A 184 15.16 -1.00 -4.72
N TYR A 185 15.81 0.16 -4.92
CA TYR A 185 17.04 0.51 -4.20
C TYR A 185 16.84 0.59 -2.69
N PHE A 186 15.70 1.12 -2.23
CA PHE A 186 15.34 1.20 -0.82
C PHE A 186 15.22 -0.20 -0.20
N LEU A 187 14.54 -1.12 -0.87
CA LEU A 187 14.37 -2.50 -0.40
C LEU A 187 15.70 -3.27 -0.38
N LEU A 188 16.53 -3.15 -1.43
CA LEU A 188 17.85 -3.78 -1.48
C LEU A 188 18.79 -3.26 -0.39
N ARG A 189 18.74 -1.97 -0.06
CA ARG A 189 19.53 -1.41 1.04
C ARG A 189 19.07 -1.89 2.41
N ARG A 190 17.80 -2.28 2.55
CA ARG A 190 17.24 -2.77 3.81
C ARG A 190 17.61 -4.24 4.06
N GLU A 191 17.63 -5.06 3.01
CA GLU A 191 17.97 -6.48 3.07
C GLU A 191 18.90 -6.83 1.91
N PRO A 192 20.22 -6.58 2.02
CA PRO A 192 21.16 -6.73 0.91
C PRO A 192 21.32 -8.17 0.43
N ASP A 193 20.98 -9.15 1.27
CA ASP A 193 21.02 -10.58 0.95
C ASP A 193 19.70 -11.12 0.33
N ILE A 194 18.70 -10.26 0.12
CA ILE A 194 17.38 -10.67 -0.39
C ILE A 194 17.47 -11.36 -1.76
N LEU A 195 18.37 -10.91 -2.64
CA LEU A 195 18.55 -11.50 -3.97
C LEU A 195 19.10 -12.92 -3.85
N HIS A 196 20.07 -13.14 -2.96
CA HIS A 196 20.60 -14.46 -2.69
C HIS A 196 19.52 -15.39 -2.12
N LYS A 197 18.74 -14.91 -1.15
CA LYS A 197 17.60 -15.66 -0.56
C LYS A 197 16.57 -16.07 -1.62
N LEU A 198 16.21 -15.16 -2.52
CA LEU A 198 15.29 -15.42 -3.63
C LEU A 198 15.81 -16.48 -4.60
N LEU A 199 17.12 -16.46 -4.89
CA LEU A 199 17.75 -17.45 -5.77
C LEU A 199 17.87 -18.82 -5.09
N SER A 200 18.30 -18.87 -3.82
CA SER A 200 18.43 -20.12 -3.07
C SER A 200 17.10 -20.84 -2.87
N SER A 201 15.99 -20.11 -2.66
CA SER A 201 14.66 -20.72 -2.48
C SER A 201 14.15 -21.48 -3.71
N LYS A 202 14.63 -21.14 -4.92
CA LYS A 202 14.23 -21.87 -6.15
C LYS A 202 14.90 -23.24 -6.25
N HIS A 203 16.14 -23.36 -5.75
CA HIS A 203 16.87 -24.62 -5.80
C HIS A 203 16.25 -25.69 -4.91
N THR A 204 15.69 -25.32 -3.76
CA THR A 204 14.98 -26.23 -2.86
C THR A 204 13.67 -26.74 -3.45
N ALA A 205 12.88 -25.89 -4.12
CA ALA A 205 11.63 -26.30 -4.75
C ALA A 205 11.85 -27.26 -5.94
N ALA A 206 12.86 -26.99 -6.78
CA ALA A 206 13.19 -27.83 -7.92
C ALA A 206 13.70 -29.22 -7.50
N ALA A 207 14.54 -29.30 -6.45
CA ALA A 207 15.08 -30.56 -5.96
C ALA A 207 14.01 -31.50 -5.36
N ILE A 208 12.97 -30.94 -4.71
CA ILE A 208 11.86 -31.73 -4.17
C ILE A 208 11.02 -32.31 -5.32
N SER A 209 10.78 -31.54 -6.38
CA SER A 209 10.03 -32.04 -7.55
C SER A 209 10.75 -33.16 -8.30
N THR A 210 12.08 -33.16 -8.40
CA THR A 210 12.82 -34.28 -9.00
C THR A 210 12.86 -35.52 -8.10
N ALA A 211 13.02 -35.37 -6.78
CA ALA A 211 13.05 -36.51 -5.86
C ALA A 211 11.72 -37.29 -5.80
N MET A 212 10.58 -36.61 -6.00
CA MET A 212 9.27 -37.28 -6.05
C MET A 212 9.01 -38.07 -7.33
N VAL A 213 9.75 -37.81 -8.42
CA VAL A 213 9.60 -38.56 -9.69
C VAL A 213 10.42 -39.87 -9.66
N GLU A 214 11.42 -39.97 -8.77
CA GLU A 214 12.35 -41.11 -8.75
C GLU A 214 11.92 -42.25 -7.79
N SER A 215 10.76 -42.12 -7.13
CA SER A 215 10.27 -43.09 -6.13
C SER A 215 9.19 -44.08 -6.62
N ASP A 216 8.72 -43.99 -7.87
CA ASP A 216 7.64 -44.85 -8.41
C ASP A 216 8.15 -46.04 -9.24
N ASN A 217 9.13 -46.78 -8.72
CA ASN A 217 9.58 -48.05 -9.32
C ASN A 217 9.53 -49.21 -8.31
N ILE A 218 8.41 -49.34 -7.60
CA ILE A 218 8.09 -50.56 -6.85
C ILE A 218 7.14 -51.39 -7.71
N ASN A 219 7.67 -52.48 -8.26
CA ASN A 219 6.92 -53.58 -8.84
C ASN A 219 5.89 -54.09 -7.82
N ILE A 220 4.60 -53.80 -8.06
CA ILE A 220 3.49 -54.44 -7.37
C ILE A 220 2.95 -55.50 -8.32
N ASP A 221 3.22 -56.74 -7.92
CA ASP A 221 2.75 -58.00 -8.47
C ASP A 221 1.23 -58.17 -8.29
N GLU A 222 0.65 -58.99 -9.17
CA GLU A 222 -0.76 -59.14 -9.50
C GLU A 222 -1.70 -59.51 -8.33
N GLY A 223 -2.88 -58.88 -8.31
CA GLY A 223 -3.99 -59.29 -7.44
C GLY A 223 -5.29 -58.58 -7.78
N ALA A 224 -6.09 -59.21 -8.64
CA ALA A 224 -7.38 -58.75 -9.13
C ALA A 224 -8.40 -58.43 -8.02
N SER A 225 -9.13 -57.31 -8.13
CA SER A 225 -10.60 -57.23 -7.98
C SER A 225 -11.14 -55.80 -8.18
N ASP A 226 -11.79 -55.61 -9.33
CA ASP A 226 -13.13 -55.04 -9.55
C ASP A 226 -13.58 -53.68 -8.94
N ARG A 227 -14.05 -52.80 -9.85
CA ARG A 227 -15.06 -51.70 -9.71
C ARG A 227 -14.66 -50.50 -8.82
N LEU A 228 -14.92 -49.23 -9.15
CA LEU A 228 -16.01 -48.64 -9.92
C LEU A 228 -15.61 -47.23 -10.42
N THR A 229 -16.09 -46.89 -11.60
CA THR A 229 -15.91 -45.64 -12.34
C THR A 229 -16.57 -44.42 -11.69
N SER A 230 -15.88 -43.27 -11.70
CA SER A 230 -16.51 -41.94 -11.65
C SER A 230 -15.58 -40.89 -12.28
N ALA A 231 -15.79 -40.67 -13.57
CA ALA A 231 -15.10 -39.67 -14.36
C ALA A 231 -15.65 -38.27 -14.07
N THR A 232 -14.80 -37.36 -13.56
CA THR A 232 -15.09 -35.93 -13.57
C THR A 232 -14.24 -35.24 -14.62
N LYS A 233 -14.81 -35.09 -15.82
CA LYS A 233 -14.27 -34.29 -16.91
C LYS A 233 -14.23 -32.81 -16.50
N ILE A 234 -13.05 -32.26 -16.24
CA ILE A 234 -12.86 -30.83 -16.07
C ILE A 234 -12.35 -30.25 -17.40
N ASN A 235 -13.25 -29.56 -18.10
CA ASN A 235 -12.96 -28.83 -19.34
C ASN A 235 -12.19 -27.52 -19.04
N PRO A 236 -11.03 -27.27 -19.67
CA PRO A 236 -10.39 -25.96 -19.60
C PRO A 236 -11.09 -24.98 -20.55
N LYS A 237 -11.82 -24.03 -19.97
CA LYS A 237 -12.54 -22.95 -20.66
C LYS A 237 -11.52 -21.93 -21.22
N LYS A 238 -11.29 -21.97 -22.54
CA LYS A 238 -10.44 -21.00 -23.28
C LYS A 238 -10.97 -19.58 -23.09
N ARG A 239 -10.16 -18.68 -22.51
CA ARG A 239 -10.41 -17.22 -22.45
C ARG A 239 -10.20 -16.62 -23.84
N LYS A 240 -11.26 -16.05 -24.41
CA LYS A 240 -11.25 -15.21 -25.62
C LYS A 240 -10.72 -13.83 -25.24
N ARG A 241 -9.49 -13.48 -25.68
CA ARG A 241 -8.98 -12.10 -25.63
C ARG A 241 -9.79 -11.29 -26.64
N SER A 242 -10.40 -10.21 -26.18
CA SER A 242 -11.08 -9.21 -27.00
C SER A 242 -10.06 -8.14 -27.36
N ASP A 243 -9.71 -8.04 -28.63
CA ASP A 243 -8.93 -6.94 -29.16
C ASP A 243 -9.78 -5.66 -29.07
N ARG A 244 -9.32 -4.69 -28.27
CA ARG A 244 -9.85 -3.33 -28.29
C ARG A 244 -9.10 -2.58 -29.39
N GLN A 245 -9.81 -2.29 -30.48
CA GLN A 245 -9.39 -1.31 -31.48
C GLN A 245 -9.34 0.07 -30.81
N ASN A 246 -8.15 0.67 -30.80
CA ASN A 246 -7.93 2.06 -30.40
C ASN A 246 -8.28 2.94 -31.59
N HIS A 247 -9.39 3.69 -31.52
CA HIS A 247 -9.68 4.79 -32.43
C HIS A 247 -8.87 6.00 -31.97
N ASN A 248 -7.73 6.24 -32.61
CA ASN A 248 -7.08 7.54 -32.64
C ASN A 248 -7.92 8.47 -33.52
N ASN A 249 -8.74 9.32 -32.89
CA ASN A 249 -9.21 10.55 -33.54
C ASN A 249 -8.18 11.64 -33.25
N ASN A 250 -7.23 11.79 -34.17
CA ASN A 250 -6.54 13.05 -34.38
C ASN A 250 -7.51 13.98 -35.11
N ASN A 251 -8.08 14.94 -34.40
CA ASN A 251 -8.54 16.17 -35.04
C ASN A 251 -7.47 17.23 -34.79
N ASN A 252 -6.88 17.64 -35.91
CA ASN A 252 -6.24 18.92 -36.10
C ASN A 252 -7.28 20.05 -35.93
N ASP A 253 -6.78 21.26 -36.14
CA ASP A 253 -7.48 22.52 -36.40
C ASP A 253 -7.51 23.41 -35.16
N ASP A 254 -7.10 24.66 -35.18
CA ASP A 254 -6.39 25.50 -36.15
C ASP A 254 -6.05 26.78 -35.35
N ASP A 255 -5.03 27.50 -35.82
CA ASP A 255 -4.92 28.97 -35.85
C ASP A 255 -5.65 29.81 -34.79
N ASP A 256 -4.88 30.62 -34.07
CA ASP A 256 -5.14 32.07 -34.11
C ASP A 256 -3.91 32.86 -33.64
N ASP A 257 -3.30 33.52 -34.63
CA ASP A 257 -2.47 34.71 -34.50
C ASP A 257 -3.19 35.78 -33.66
N PHE A 258 -2.51 36.31 -32.63
CA PHE A 258 -2.76 37.69 -32.18
C PHE A 258 -1.43 38.36 -31.80
N ILE A 259 -0.98 39.20 -32.75
CA ILE A 259 -0.30 40.51 -32.64
C ILE A 259 0.34 40.86 -31.30
#